data_AF-A0A1J8QLH1-F1
#
_entry.id   AF-A0A1J8QLH1-F1
#
_cell.length_a   1.000
_cell.length_b   1.000
_cell.length_c   1.000
_cell.angle_alpha   90.00
_cell.angle_beta   90.00
_cell.angle_gamma   90.00
#
_symmetry.space_group_name_H-M   'P 1'
#
loop_
_entity.id
_entity.type
_entity.pdbx_description
1 polymer ?
#
loop_
_entity_poly.entity_id
_entity_poly.type
_entity_poly.pdbx_seq_one_letter_code
_entity_poly.pdbx_strand_id
1 'polypeptide(L)'
;MLVEFVGTSYPTDSIRGNIRWAAAELFEEEDEPHISLSFGCDTYSFGSIILQVLTCKVPYCNVKNDTLVLRQVISGKKPEPPKESQISPVHWAFIQRCWLPRASRPSVGEIVEFVERERQALSYLYHVYRYHPSA
;
A
#
# COMPACT_ATOMS: atom_id res chain seq x y z
N MET A 1 17.55 -31.41 24.64
CA MET A 1 18.77 -30.75 24.14
C MET A 1 18.33 -29.42 23.58
N LEU A 2 18.52 -28.36 24.35
CA LEU A 2 18.21 -26.98 23.96
C LEU A 2 19.23 -26.57 22.90
N VAL A 3 18.77 -26.37 21.66
CA VAL A 3 19.53 -25.58 20.70
C VAL A 3 19.07 -24.14 20.88
N GLU A 4 19.81 -23.41 21.71
CA GLU A 4 19.82 -21.96 21.68
C GLU A 4 20.35 -21.55 20.30
N PHE A 5 19.47 -20.98 19.47
CA PHE A 5 19.88 -20.32 18.25
C PHE A 5 19.66 -18.82 18.44
N VAL A 6 20.78 -18.13 18.52
CA VAL A 6 20.94 -16.70 18.80
C VAL A 6 20.31 -15.87 17.66
N GLY A 7 19.50 -14.90 18.06
CA GLY A 7 19.27 -13.65 17.31
C GLY A 7 18.42 -13.73 16.04
N THR A 8 17.12 -13.94 16.15
CA THR A 8 16.17 -13.48 15.12
C THR A 8 15.35 -12.35 15.73
N SER A 9 15.55 -11.10 15.30
CA SER A 9 14.59 -10.03 15.60
C SER A 9 13.30 -10.37 14.87
N TYR A 10 12.39 -11.04 15.57
CA TYR A 10 11.06 -11.29 15.03
C TYR A 10 10.47 -9.92 14.65
N PRO A 11 9.97 -9.74 13.42
CA PRO A 11 9.21 -8.53 13.09
C PRO A 11 8.14 -8.39 14.17
N THR A 12 8.03 -7.20 14.76
CA THR A 12 7.14 -6.95 15.91
C THR A 12 5.75 -7.49 15.60
N ASP A 13 5.02 -7.97 16.61
CA ASP A 13 3.68 -8.55 16.42
C ASP A 13 2.73 -7.61 15.65
N SER A 14 2.95 -6.29 15.72
CA SER A 14 2.26 -5.27 14.93
C SER A 14 2.51 -5.35 13.41
N ILE A 15 3.74 -5.67 12.97
CA ILE A 15 4.09 -5.82 11.55
C ILE A 15 3.50 -7.12 11.00
N ARG A 16 3.50 -8.20 11.80
CA ARG A 16 2.88 -9.48 11.42
C ARG A 16 1.39 -9.34 11.08
N GLY A 17 0.66 -8.49 11.82
CA GLY A 17 -0.76 -8.23 11.58
C GLY A 17 -1.06 -7.43 10.30
N ASN A 18 -0.10 -6.64 9.81
CA ASN A 18 -0.30 -5.66 8.74
C ASN A 18 0.54 -5.93 7.48
N ILE A 19 1.01 -7.17 7.31
CA ILE A 19 1.95 -7.55 6.25
C ILE A 19 1.46 -7.26 4.82
N ARG A 20 0.15 -7.28 4.60
CA ARG A 20 -0.45 -7.02 3.28
C ARG A 20 -0.31 -5.57 2.84
N TRP A 21 -0.11 -4.65 3.78
CA TRP A 21 0.11 -3.23 3.52
C TRP A 21 1.58 -2.84 3.68
N ALA A 22 2.37 -3.65 4.37
CA ALA A 22 3.75 -3.35 4.73
C ALA A 22 4.69 -3.30 3.51
N ALA A 23 5.60 -2.34 3.52
CA ALA A 23 6.68 -2.23 2.55
C ALA A 23 7.77 -3.29 2.80
N ALA A 24 8.47 -3.71 1.75
CA ALA A 24 9.46 -4.79 1.82
C ALA A 24 10.62 -4.49 2.77
N GLU A 25 11.03 -3.22 2.81
CA GLU A 25 12.10 -2.75 3.69
C GLU A 25 11.82 -2.88 5.20
N LEU A 26 10.56 -3.08 5.61
CA LEU A 26 10.24 -3.36 7.02
C LEU A 26 10.68 -4.77 7.45
N PHE A 27 11.07 -5.60 6.49
CA PHE A 27 11.52 -6.98 6.67
C PHE A 27 12.99 -7.18 6.29
N GLU A 28 13.67 -6.13 5.84
CA GLU A 28 15.11 -6.16 5.58
C GLU A 28 15.84 -6.04 6.92
N GLU A 29 16.76 -6.98 7.18
CA GLU A 29 17.68 -6.88 8.32
C GLU A 29 18.76 -5.85 7.96
N GLU A 30 18.65 -4.63 8.47
CA GLU A 30 19.76 -3.67 8.42
C GLU A 30 20.75 -3.99 9.56
N ASP A 31 22.06 -3.99 9.29
CA ASP A 31 23.13 -4.13 10.29
C ASP A 31 23.14 -2.99 11.34
N GLU A 32 22.32 -1.95 11.12
CA GLU A 32 22.09 -0.81 12.01
C GLU A 32 20.67 -0.83 12.58
N PRO A 33 20.46 -0.53 13.88
CA PRO A 33 19.20 -0.71 14.60
C PRO A 33 18.19 0.40 14.30
N HIS A 34 18.20 0.95 13.09
CA HIS A 34 17.24 1.93 12.63
C HIS A 34 16.31 1.25 11.65
N ILE A 35 15.29 0.55 12.16
CA ILE A 35 14.04 0.38 11.42
C ILE A 35 13.62 1.79 11.02
N SER A 36 13.96 2.22 9.80
CA SER A 36 13.59 3.55 9.34
C SER A 36 12.09 3.48 9.03
N LEU A 37 11.30 3.66 10.09
CA LEU A 37 9.92 4.12 10.05
C LEU A 37 9.93 5.45 9.31
N SER A 38 10.03 5.33 8.00
CA SER A 38 10.26 6.42 7.07
C SER A 38 8.95 6.71 6.38
N PHE A 39 8.78 7.96 5.97
CA PHE A 39 7.67 8.38 5.11
C PHE A 39 7.51 7.47 3.88
N GLY A 40 8.58 6.80 3.42
CA GLY A 40 8.51 5.81 2.36
C GLY A 40 7.61 4.61 2.69
N CYS A 41 7.71 4.05 3.89
CA CYS A 41 6.89 2.92 4.33
C CYS A 41 5.40 3.31 4.40
N ASP A 42 5.12 4.51 4.89
CA ASP A 42 3.78 5.08 4.94
C ASP A 42 3.22 5.32 3.53
N THR A 43 4.02 5.85 2.60
CA THR A 43 3.62 6.02 1.20
C THR A 43 3.27 4.68 0.53
N TYR A 44 4.06 3.62 0.78
CA TYR A 44 3.74 2.29 0.26
C TYR A 44 2.42 1.77 0.82
N SER A 45 2.23 1.89 2.13
CA SER A 45 1.02 1.48 2.83
C SER A 45 -0.20 2.27 2.34
N PHE A 46 -0.03 3.56 2.05
CA PHE A 46 -1.05 4.42 1.47
C PHE A 46 -1.52 3.93 0.09
N GLY A 47 -0.60 3.57 -0.81
CA GLY A 47 -0.95 2.96 -2.09
C GLY A 47 -1.76 1.67 -1.95
N SER A 48 -1.39 0.85 -0.96
CA SER A 48 -2.13 -0.38 -0.60
C SER A 48 -3.54 -0.09 -0.07
N ILE A 49 -3.71 0.99 0.71
CA ILE A 49 -5.02 1.45 1.19
C ILE A 49 -5.89 1.97 0.04
N ILE A 50 -5.34 2.76 -0.90
CA ILE A 50 -6.11 3.21 -2.07
C ILE A 50 -6.61 1.99 -2.86
N LEU A 51 -5.75 1.01 -3.14
CA LEU A 51 -6.16 -0.24 -3.80
C LEU A 51 -7.33 -0.89 -3.05
N GLN A 52 -7.23 -1.00 -1.73
CA GLN A 52 -8.27 -1.63 -0.92
C GLN A 52 -9.59 -0.85 -0.95
N VAL A 53 -9.54 0.47 -0.88
CA VAL A 53 -10.74 1.32 -0.93
C VAL A 53 -11.43 1.18 -2.29
N LEU A 54 -10.68 1.19 -3.39
CA LEU A 54 -11.24 1.13 -4.73
C LEU A 54 -11.78 -0.26 -5.13
N THR A 55 -11.25 -1.32 -4.51
CA THR A 55 -11.65 -2.70 -4.83
C THR A 55 -12.53 -3.35 -3.77
N CYS A 56 -12.64 -2.74 -2.59
CA CYS A 56 -13.21 -3.34 -1.39
C CYS A 56 -12.56 -4.69 -1.02
N LYS A 57 -11.31 -4.93 -1.42
CA LYS A 57 -10.54 -6.14 -1.13
C LYS A 57 -9.19 -5.78 -0.54
N VAL A 58 -8.74 -6.56 0.44
CA VAL A 58 -7.39 -6.37 1.01
C VAL A 58 -6.31 -6.56 -0.05
N PRO A 59 -5.15 -5.90 0.06
CA PRO A 59 -4.02 -6.18 -0.83
C PRO A 59 -3.63 -7.66 -0.79
N TYR A 60 -3.18 -8.19 -1.93
CA TYR A 60 -2.87 -9.61 -2.10
C TYR A 60 -4.05 -10.54 -1.77
N CYS A 61 -5.30 -10.10 -1.99
CA CYS A 61 -6.50 -10.91 -1.69
C CYS A 61 -6.55 -12.27 -2.39
N ASN A 62 -5.81 -12.43 -3.50
CA ASN A 62 -5.64 -13.68 -4.23
C ASN A 62 -4.57 -14.61 -3.62
N VAL A 63 -3.84 -14.18 -2.59
CA VAL A 63 -2.76 -14.93 -1.93
C VAL A 63 -3.26 -15.57 -0.65
N LYS A 64 -3.13 -16.90 -0.58
CA LYS A 64 -3.80 -17.77 0.41
C LYS A 64 -3.48 -17.47 1.88
N ASN A 65 -2.25 -17.09 2.20
CA ASN A 65 -1.83 -16.84 3.57
C ASN A 65 -0.70 -15.82 3.63
N ASP A 66 -0.46 -15.31 4.83
CA ASP A 66 0.44 -14.19 5.08
C ASP A 66 1.92 -14.55 4.91
N THR A 67 2.30 -15.81 5.10
CA THR A 67 3.66 -16.29 4.77
C THR A 67 3.94 -16.18 3.26
N LEU A 68 2.96 -16.51 2.42
CA LEU A 68 3.08 -16.35 0.96
C LEU A 68 3.05 -14.86 0.55
N VAL A 69 2.31 -14.03 1.28
CA VAL A 69 2.34 -12.57 1.09
C VAL A 69 3.73 -12.02 1.43
N LEU A 70 4.30 -12.38 2.59
CA LEU A 70 5.66 -11.99 2.98
C LEU A 70 6.66 -12.28 1.87
N ARG A 71 6.61 -13.50 1.33
CA ARG A 71 7.50 -13.93 0.25
C ARG A 71 7.34 -13.06 -1.00
N GLN A 72 6.12 -12.69 -1.38
CA GLN A 72 5.88 -11.81 -2.52
C GLN A 72 6.36 -10.39 -2.26
N VAL A 73 6.11 -9.87 -1.06
CA VAL A 73 6.56 -8.53 -0.64
C VAL A 73 8.07 -8.43 -0.70
N ILE A 74 8.79 -9.35 -0.05
CA ILE A 74 10.27 -9.41 -0.07
C ILE A 74 10.80 -9.60 -1.49
N SER A 75 10.12 -10.39 -2.33
CA SER A 75 10.53 -10.56 -3.74
C SER A 75 10.16 -9.37 -4.64
N GLY A 76 9.62 -8.28 -4.08
CA GLY A 76 9.20 -7.10 -4.82
C GLY A 76 7.94 -7.27 -5.68
N LYS A 77 7.25 -8.41 -5.59
CA LYS A 77 5.99 -8.63 -6.31
C LYS A 77 4.88 -7.80 -5.65
N LYS A 78 4.21 -6.96 -6.45
CA LYS A 78 3.18 -6.03 -5.97
C LYS A 78 1.78 -6.69 -6.02
N PRO A 79 0.80 -6.21 -5.24
CA PRO A 79 -0.53 -6.77 -5.29
C PRO A 79 -1.21 -6.40 -6.61
N GLU A 80 -2.02 -7.31 -7.13
CA GLU A 80 -2.82 -7.10 -8.33
C GLU A 80 -4.29 -6.88 -7.91
N PRO A 81 -5.01 -5.95 -8.55
CA PRO A 81 -6.44 -5.83 -8.35
C PRO A 81 -7.15 -7.08 -8.89
N PRO A 82 -8.31 -7.44 -8.33
CA PRO A 82 -9.22 -8.39 -8.98
C PRO A 82 -9.51 -7.98 -10.45
N LYS A 83 -9.63 -8.94 -11.37
CA LYS A 83 -9.78 -8.74 -12.84
C LYS A 83 -10.93 -7.83 -13.26
N GLU A 84 -11.94 -7.74 -12.43
CA GLU A 84 -13.23 -7.10 -12.62
C GLU A 84 -13.30 -5.74 -11.89
N SER A 85 -12.22 -5.38 -11.19
CA SER A 85 -12.07 -4.06 -10.55
C SER A 85 -12.10 -2.94 -11.58
N GLN A 86 -12.92 -1.93 -11.31
CA GLN A 86 -13.01 -0.72 -12.13
C GLN A 86 -12.14 0.37 -11.53
N ILE A 87 -10.82 0.23 -11.63
CA ILE A 87 -9.85 1.25 -11.21
C ILE A 87 -9.51 2.10 -12.42
N SER A 88 -9.65 3.43 -12.32
CA SER A 88 -9.24 4.29 -13.44
C SER A 88 -7.73 4.20 -13.69
N PRO A 89 -7.26 4.38 -14.94
CA PRO A 89 -5.83 4.35 -15.24
C PRO A 89 -5.01 5.34 -14.41
N VAL A 90 -5.58 6.51 -14.07
CA VAL A 90 -4.91 7.54 -13.26
C VAL A 90 -4.71 7.08 -11.83
N HIS A 91 -5.75 6.50 -11.20
CA HIS A 91 -5.65 5.95 -9.85
C HIS A 91 -4.66 4.79 -9.81
N TRP A 92 -4.72 3.89 -10.80
CA TRP A 92 -3.83 2.75 -10.87
C TRP A 92 -2.36 3.16 -11.03
N ALA A 93 -2.08 4.12 -11.91
CA ALA A 93 -0.74 4.66 -12.06
C ALA A 93 -0.20 5.28 -10.76
N PHE A 94 -1.04 6.00 -10.02
CA PHE A 94 -0.65 6.58 -8.73
C PHE A 94 -0.36 5.49 -7.68
N ILE A 95 -1.23 4.48 -7.57
CA ILE A 95 -1.02 3.32 -6.71
C ILE A 95 0.32 2.64 -7.02
N GLN A 96 0.62 2.40 -8.30
CA GLN A 96 1.89 1.77 -8.71
C GLN A 96 3.11 2.63 -8.36
N ARG A 97 3.00 3.96 -8.46
CA ARG A 97 4.06 4.89 -8.02
C ARG A 97 4.35 4.76 -6.52
N CYS A 98 3.32 4.61 -5.68
CA CYS A 98 3.50 4.37 -4.24
C CYS A 98 4.33 3.12 -3.93
N TRP A 99 4.38 2.14 -4.85
CA TRP A 99 5.09 0.88 -4.66
C TRP A 99 6.48 0.82 -5.33
N LEU A 100 6.95 1.91 -5.92
CA LEU A 100 8.30 2.04 -6.47
C LEU A 100 9.39 1.91 -5.38
N PRO A 101 10.67 1.78 -5.76
CA PRO A 101 11.78 1.90 -4.81
C PRO A 101 11.66 3.19 -3.98
N ARG A 102 12.09 3.15 -2.71
CA ARG A 102 11.84 4.20 -1.70
C ARG A 102 12.12 5.61 -2.22
N ALA A 103 13.25 5.81 -2.89
CA ALA A 103 13.69 7.10 -3.42
C ALA A 103 12.81 7.65 -4.58
N SER A 104 11.96 6.81 -5.19
CA SER A 104 11.12 7.16 -6.33
C SER A 104 9.62 7.16 -6.00
N ARG A 105 9.25 6.89 -4.74
CA ARG A 105 7.87 6.97 -4.28
C ARG A 105 7.43 8.44 -4.24
N PRO A 106 6.12 8.73 -4.41
CA PRO A 106 5.60 10.08 -4.23
C PRO A 106 5.93 10.63 -2.84
N SER A 107 6.24 11.92 -2.80
CA SER A 107 6.32 12.67 -1.55
C SER A 107 4.95 12.81 -0.90
N VAL A 108 4.93 13.14 0.39
CA VAL A 108 3.68 13.45 1.11
C VAL A 108 2.93 14.62 0.44
N GLY A 109 3.66 15.62 -0.08
CA GLY A 109 3.05 16.73 -0.83
C GLY A 109 2.28 16.25 -2.06
N GLU A 110 2.89 15.38 -2.87
CA GLU A 110 2.23 14.79 -4.04
C GLU A 110 1.02 13.92 -3.67
N ILE A 111 1.07 13.22 -2.53
CA ILE A 111 -0.07 12.48 -2.00
C ILE A 111 -1.22 13.42 -1.64
N VAL A 112 -0.95 14.50 -0.91
CA VAL A 112 -1.96 15.49 -0.53
C VAL A 112 -2.57 16.13 -1.77
N GLU A 113 -1.76 16.53 -2.74
CA GLU A 113 -2.24 17.08 -4.02
C GLU A 113 -3.13 16.08 -4.77
N PHE A 114 -2.76 14.81 -4.81
CA PHE A 114 -3.57 13.77 -5.44
C PHE A 114 -4.93 13.63 -4.74
N VAL A 115 -4.96 13.50 -3.41
CA VAL A 115 -6.20 13.36 -2.64
C VAL A 115 -7.10 14.59 -2.77
N GLU A 116 -6.53 15.80 -2.75
CA GLU A 116 -7.30 17.02 -2.93
C GLU A 116 -7.95 17.12 -4.32
N ARG A 117 -7.24 16.71 -5.39
CA ARG A 117 -7.83 16.65 -6.74
C ARG A 117 -9.03 15.69 -6.78
N GLU A 118 -8.89 14.50 -6.20
CA GLU A 118 -9.97 13.52 -6.15
C GLU A 118 -11.17 14.03 -5.33
N ARG A 119 -10.91 14.65 -4.18
CA ARG A 119 -11.95 15.26 -3.34
C ARG A 119 -12.71 16.35 -4.09
N GLN A 120 -12.01 17.21 -4.82
CA GLN A 120 -12.63 18.27 -5.63
C GLN A 120 -13.46 17.70 -6.79
N ALA A 121 -12.95 16.69 -7.49
CA ALA A 121 -13.66 16.02 -8.58
C ALA A 121 -14.97 15.38 -8.07
N LEU A 122 -14.92 14.66 -6.94
CA LEU A 122 -16.10 14.07 -6.32
C LEU A 122 -17.11 15.12 -5.85
N SER A 123 -16.63 16.23 -5.27
CA SER A 123 -17.48 17.36 -4.86
C SER A 123 -18.21 17.98 -6.06
N TYR A 124 -17.49 18.19 -7.17
CA TYR A 124 -18.06 18.72 -8.41
C TYR A 124 -19.11 17.77 -8.98
N LEU A 125 -18.79 16.47 -9.11
CA LEU A 125 -19.73 15.47 -9.59
C LEU A 125 -20.99 15.43 -8.71
N TYR A 126 -20.83 15.38 -7.39
CA TYR A 126 -21.96 15.38 -6.47
C TYR A 126 -22.84 16.63 -6.64
N HIS A 127 -22.24 17.80 -6.80
CA HIS A 127 -22.98 19.04 -7.07
C HIS A 127 -23.75 18.96 -8.39
N VAL A 128 -23.10 18.51 -9.46
CA VAL A 128 -23.74 18.33 -10.79
C VAL A 128 -24.91 17.36 -10.70
N TYR A 129 -24.72 16.17 -10.12
CA TYR A 129 -25.78 15.17 -9.96
C TYR A 129 -26.95 15.66 -9.09
N ARG A 130 -26.67 16.49 -8.08
CA ARG A 130 -27.70 16.98 -7.15
C ARG A 130 -28.52 18.15 -7.69
N TYR A 131 -27.90 19.07 -8.43
CA TYR A 131 -28.53 20.34 -8.83
C TYR A 131 -28.80 20.46 -10.34
N HIS A 132 -28.16 19.62 -11.14
CA HIS A 132 -28.42 19.50 -12.57
C HIS A 132 -28.67 18.04 -12.96
N PRO A 133 -29.65 17.34 -12.34
CA PRO A 133 -30.09 16.05 -12.84
C PRO A 133 -30.68 16.32 -14.23
N SER A 134 -29.98 15.93 -15.29
CA SER A 134 -30.50 16.12 -16.63
C SER A 134 -31.87 15.42 -16.76
N ALA A 135 -32.81 16.14 -17.37
CA ALA A 135 -34.16 15.70 -17.76
C ALA A 135 -34.13 14.56 -18.78
#